data_AF-A0A2E4K648-F1
#
_entry.id   AF-A0A2E4K648-F1
#
_cell.length_a   1.000
_cell.length_b   1.000
_cell.length_c   1.000
_cell.angle_alpha   90.00
_cell.angle_beta   90.00
_cell.angle_gamma   90.00
#
_symmetry.space_group_name_H-M   'P 1'
#
loop_
_entity.id
_entity.type
_entity.pdbx_description
1 polymer ?
#
loop_
_entity_poly.entity_id
_entity_poly.type
_entity_poly.pdbx_seq_one_letter_code
_entity_poly.pdbx_strand_id
1 'polypeptide(L)'
;SRVDEVFQGSKGSIVLGKGEIFNLNKELTYKYPRSWSDDPNPYQVEHDKLFQSIRNGEVISDTENAAKSTLSSIMGRMATYTGKKITWNQIMNSKENLVPDNLSWDSKAPTLPDSNGNYKIPVPGKTKFI
;
A
#
# COMPACT_ATOMS: atom_id res chain seq x y z
N SER A 1 -6.69 -0.71 19.80
CA SER A 1 -7.01 -0.85 18.37
C SER A 1 -6.70 -2.27 17.94
N ARG A 2 -7.54 -2.93 17.14
CA ARG A 2 -7.25 -4.26 16.57
C ARG A 2 -7.00 -4.08 15.07
N VAL A 3 -5.81 -4.45 14.60
CA VAL A 3 -5.48 -4.56 13.17
C VAL A 3 -5.56 -6.04 12.81
N ASP A 4 -6.36 -6.38 11.81
CA ASP A 4 -6.63 -7.75 11.37
C ASP A 4 -7.08 -7.72 9.91
N GLU A 5 -6.67 -8.70 9.11
CA GLU A 5 -7.14 -8.88 7.75
C GLU A 5 -8.36 -9.81 7.73
N VAL A 6 -9.47 -9.28 7.22
CA VAL A 6 -10.73 -10.01 7.10
C VAL A 6 -11.18 -10.01 5.65
N PHE A 7 -11.50 -11.18 5.12
CA PHE A 7 -12.05 -11.31 3.78
C PHE A 7 -13.48 -11.83 3.86
N GLN A 8 -14.39 -11.15 3.15
CA GLN A 8 -15.76 -11.60 2.96
C GLN A 8 -15.90 -12.21 1.57
N GLY A 9 -16.21 -13.51 1.51
CA GLY A 9 -16.52 -14.23 0.29
C GLY A 9 -18.03 -14.46 0.13
N SER A 10 -18.42 -15.04 -1.01
CA SER A 10 -19.82 -15.39 -1.31
C SER A 10 -20.35 -16.58 -0.50
N LYS A 11 -19.47 -17.37 0.14
CA LYS A 11 -19.81 -18.56 0.92
C LYS A 11 -19.45 -18.47 2.40
N GLY A 12 -18.89 -17.35 2.85
CA GLY A 12 -18.35 -17.24 4.19
C GLY A 12 -17.35 -16.10 4.35
N SER A 13 -16.63 -16.13 5.46
CA SER A 13 -15.58 -15.15 5.77
C SER A 13 -14.36 -15.83 6.35
N ILE A 14 -13.22 -15.15 6.30
CA ILE A 14 -11.98 -15.57 6.95
C ILE A 14 -11.41 -14.41 7.75
N VAL A 15 -10.92 -14.72 8.96
CA VAL A 15 -10.22 -13.79 9.85
C VAL A 15 -8.78 -14.30 9.98
N LEU A 16 -7.83 -13.65 9.28
CA LEU A 16 -6.47 -14.15 9.17
C LEU A 16 -5.71 -14.12 10.50
N GLY A 17 -5.87 -13.07 11.31
CA GLY A 17 -5.21 -12.97 12.61
C GLY A 17 -5.53 -14.13 13.55
N LYS A 18 -6.70 -14.77 13.37
CA LYS A 18 -7.13 -15.96 14.12
C LYS A 18 -6.97 -17.27 13.36
N GLY A 19 -6.73 -17.22 12.04
CA GLY A 19 -6.72 -18.37 11.17
C GLY A 19 -8.07 -19.09 11.12
N GLU A 20 -9.18 -18.36 11.25
CA GLU A 20 -10.53 -18.93 11.35
C GLU A 20 -11.35 -18.64 10.09
N ILE A 21 -12.02 -19.66 9.56
CA ILE A 21 -12.95 -19.58 8.43
C ILE A 21 -14.36 -19.89 8.94
N PHE A 22 -15.32 -19.06 8.55
CA PHE A 22 -16.73 -19.19 8.90
C PHE A 22 -17.59 -19.31 7.65
N ASN A 23 -18.67 -20.08 7.70
CA ASN A 23 -19.70 -20.05 6.67
C ASN A 23 -20.61 -18.81 6.80
N LEU A 24 -21.61 -18.67 5.92
CA LEU A 24 -22.57 -17.55 5.95
C LEU A 24 -23.44 -17.51 7.21
N ASN A 25 -23.64 -18.64 7.87
CA ASN A 25 -24.36 -18.75 9.14
C ASN A 25 -23.47 -18.39 10.35
N LYS A 26 -22.22 -17.96 10.10
CA LYS A 26 -21.19 -17.66 11.12
C LYS A 26 -20.73 -18.87 11.91
N GLU A 27 -20.91 -20.07 11.38
CA GLU A 27 -20.42 -21.31 11.97
C GLU A 27 -18.97 -21.51 11.54
N LEU A 28 -18.09 -21.83 12.49
CA LEU A 28 -16.68 -22.12 12.23
C LEU A 28 -16.58 -23.40 11.38
N THR A 29 -16.01 -23.29 10.19
CA THR A 29 -15.81 -24.43 9.28
C THR A 29 -14.37 -24.92 9.28
N TYR A 30 -13.41 -24.04 9.55
CA TYR A 30 -12.00 -24.40 9.64
C TYR A 30 -11.27 -23.46 10.59
N LYS A 31 -10.32 -24.03 11.34
CA LYS A 31 -9.37 -23.30 12.16
C LYS A 31 -7.97 -23.79 11.85
N TYR A 32 -7.11 -22.89 11.43
CA TYR A 32 -5.69 -23.15 11.23
C TYR A 32 -5.10 -23.68 12.56
N PRO A 33 -4.43 -24.83 12.55
CA PRO A 33 -3.81 -25.41 13.75
C PRO A 33 -2.56 -24.60 14.09
N ARG A 34 -2.75 -23.39 14.61
CA ARG A 34 -1.66 -22.44 14.86
C ARG A 34 -0.65 -23.04 15.83
N SER A 35 0.55 -23.29 15.32
CA SER A 35 1.71 -23.68 16.10
C SER A 35 2.83 -22.70 15.79
N TRP A 36 3.20 -21.89 16.78
CA TRP A 36 4.24 -20.87 16.63
C TRP A 36 5.63 -21.47 16.33
N SER A 37 5.81 -22.77 16.55
CA SER A 37 7.04 -23.50 16.16
C SER A 37 7.02 -23.95 14.70
N ASP A 38 5.85 -24.03 14.07
CA ASP A 38 5.68 -24.67 12.76
C ASP A 38 5.59 -23.63 11.63
N ASP A 39 5.22 -22.39 11.96
CA ASP A 39 5.24 -21.27 11.01
C ASP A 39 6.66 -20.69 10.92
N PRO A 40 7.33 -20.76 9.76
CA PRO A 40 8.66 -20.19 9.61
C PRO A 40 8.61 -18.66 9.70
N ASN A 41 9.66 -18.06 10.24
CA ASN A 41 9.79 -16.60 10.29
C ASN A 41 9.76 -16.03 8.86
N PRO A 42 8.81 -15.16 8.49
CA PRO A 42 8.67 -14.66 7.12
C PRO A 42 9.91 -13.91 6.62
N TYR A 43 10.62 -13.19 7.49
CA TYR A 43 11.86 -12.51 7.11
C TYR A 43 12.96 -13.51 6.74
N GLN A 44 13.02 -14.63 7.45
CA GLN A 44 13.99 -15.70 7.14
C GLN A 44 13.63 -16.36 5.81
N VAL A 45 12.35 -16.66 5.58
CA VAL A 45 11.87 -17.23 4.31
C VAL A 45 12.21 -16.35 3.12
N GLU A 46 12.05 -15.03 3.25
CA GLU A 46 12.41 -14.09 2.18
C GLU A 46 13.93 -14.08 1.91
N HIS A 47 14.76 -14.13 2.95
CA HIS A 47 16.22 -14.26 2.79
C HIS A 47 16.61 -15.60 2.14
N ASP A 48 16.01 -16.71 2.56
CA ASP A 48 16.30 -18.03 2.02
C ASP A 48 16.00 -18.07 0.52
N LYS A 49 14.83 -17.54 0.12
CA LYS A 49 14.43 -17.40 -1.29
C LYS A 49 15.38 -16.49 -2.07
N LEU A 50 15.77 -15.34 -1.51
CA LEU A 50 16.71 -14.42 -2.16
C LEU A 50 18.05 -15.10 -2.45
N PHE A 51 18.64 -15.76 -1.45
CA PHE A 51 19.92 -16.43 -1.62
C PHE A 51 19.84 -17.64 -2.56
N GLN A 52 18.77 -18.42 -2.48
CA GLN A 52 18.50 -19.51 -3.42
C GLN A 52 18.44 -18.97 -4.85
N SER A 53 17.69 -17.90 -5.07
CA SER A 53 17.50 -17.29 -6.39
C SER A 53 18.82 -16.82 -6.99
N ILE A 54 19.67 -16.16 -6.19
CA ILE A 54 21.01 -15.74 -6.61
C ILE A 54 21.89 -16.94 -6.97
N ARG A 55 21.93 -17.98 -6.12
CA ARG A 55 22.80 -19.14 -6.33
C ARG A 55 22.40 -20.00 -7.52
N ASN A 56 21.11 -20.06 -7.81
CA ASN A 56 20.55 -20.85 -8.91
C ASN A 56 20.44 -20.06 -10.22
N GLY A 57 20.70 -18.74 -10.20
CA GLY A 57 20.47 -17.87 -11.36
C GLY A 57 18.99 -17.70 -11.71
N GLU A 58 18.10 -17.86 -10.73
CA GLU A 58 16.66 -17.62 -10.87
C GLU A 58 16.37 -16.12 -10.68
N VAL A 59 15.11 -15.71 -10.89
CA VAL A 59 14.67 -14.33 -10.68
C VAL A 59 13.43 -14.31 -9.80
N ILE A 60 13.50 -13.57 -8.70
CA ILE A 60 12.32 -13.13 -7.93
C ILE A 60 12.02 -11.69 -8.34
N SER A 61 10.79 -11.44 -8.82
CA SER A 61 10.37 -10.11 -9.26
C SER A 61 9.01 -9.73 -8.71
N ASP A 62 9.02 -8.93 -7.64
CA ASP A 62 7.83 -8.27 -7.08
C ASP A 62 7.63 -6.84 -7.61
N THR A 63 8.39 -6.43 -8.62
CA THR A 63 8.42 -5.07 -9.16
C THR A 63 7.03 -4.54 -9.50
N GLU A 64 6.19 -5.34 -10.16
CA GLU A 64 4.83 -4.92 -10.54
C GLU A 64 3.93 -4.75 -9.31
N ASN A 65 4.02 -5.66 -8.33
CA ASN A 65 3.27 -5.56 -7.08
C ASN A 65 3.69 -4.33 -6.28
N ALA A 66 5.00 -4.07 -6.18
CA ALA A 66 5.56 -2.90 -5.52
C ALA A 66 5.13 -1.59 -6.21
N ALA A 67 5.16 -1.55 -7.54
CA ALA A 67 4.71 -0.40 -8.32
C ALA A 67 3.22 -0.12 -8.11
N LYS A 68 2.37 -1.15 -8.15
CA LYS A 68 0.92 -1.03 -7.91
C LYS A 68 0.59 -0.62 -6.47
N SER A 69 1.32 -1.16 -5.48
CA SER A 69 1.17 -0.80 -4.06
C SER A 69 1.49 0.68 -3.84
N THR A 70 2.63 1.14 -4.39
CA THR A 70 3.04 2.55 -4.34
C THR A 70 2.01 3.46 -5.00
N LEU A 71 1.53 3.10 -6.19
CA LEU A 71 0.49 3.87 -6.89
C LEU A 71 -0.81 3.93 -6.07
N SER A 72 -1.18 2.86 -5.39
CA SER A 72 -2.36 2.83 -4.53
C SER A 72 -2.25 3.82 -3.36
N SER A 73 -1.07 3.95 -2.75
CA SER A 73 -0.81 4.98 -1.72
C SER A 73 -0.89 6.40 -2.29
N ILE A 74 -0.32 6.63 -3.48
CA ILE A 74 -0.39 7.93 -4.17
C ILE A 74 -1.86 8.28 -4.49
N MET A 75 -2.60 7.33 -5.04
CA MET A 75 -4.02 7.48 -5.36
C MET A 75 -4.85 7.78 -4.11
N GLY A 76 -4.58 7.10 -3.00
CA GLY A 76 -5.21 7.38 -1.70
C GLY A 76 -4.95 8.81 -1.22
N ARG A 77 -3.68 9.26 -1.25
CA ARG A 77 -3.30 10.64 -0.91
C ARG A 77 -4.05 11.66 -1.77
N MET A 78 -4.06 11.46 -3.09
CA MET A 78 -4.72 12.38 -4.01
C MET A 78 -6.24 12.38 -3.81
N ALA A 79 -6.86 11.22 -3.55
CA ALA A 79 -8.29 11.13 -3.27
C ALA A 79 -8.65 11.90 -2.00
N THR A 80 -7.85 11.75 -0.93
CA THR A 80 -8.02 12.52 0.32
C THR A 80 -7.88 14.01 0.08
N TYR A 81 -6.81 14.47 -0.58
CA TYR A 81 -6.51 15.89 -0.73
C TYR A 81 -7.49 16.60 -1.67
N THR A 82 -7.98 15.89 -2.69
CA THR A 82 -8.94 16.43 -3.66
C THR A 82 -10.39 16.27 -3.21
N GLY A 83 -10.66 15.38 -2.25
CA GLY A 83 -12.03 15.02 -1.86
C GLY A 83 -12.81 14.32 -2.97
N LYS A 84 -12.14 13.74 -3.97
CA LYS A 84 -12.76 13.13 -5.15
C LYS A 84 -12.50 11.64 -5.22
N LYS A 85 -13.44 10.92 -5.83
CA LYS A 85 -13.20 9.56 -6.31
C LYS A 85 -12.24 9.64 -7.51
N ILE A 86 -11.10 8.98 -7.39
CA ILE A 86 -10.11 8.83 -8.46
C ILE A 86 -10.18 7.39 -8.97
N THR A 87 -10.08 7.20 -10.27
CA THR A 87 -10.02 5.87 -10.91
C THR A 87 -8.58 5.52 -11.28
N TRP A 88 -8.31 4.23 -11.49
CA TRP A 88 -6.99 3.76 -11.94
C TRP A 88 -6.55 4.45 -13.25
N ASN A 89 -7.46 4.57 -14.22
CA ASN A 89 -7.15 5.24 -15.49
C ASN A 89 -6.84 6.73 -15.29
N GLN A 90 -7.56 7.42 -14.40
CA GLN A 90 -7.27 8.83 -14.11
C GLN A 90 -5.89 9.00 -13.48
N ILE A 91 -5.52 8.19 -12.48
CA ILE A 91 -4.21 8.32 -11.82
C ILE A 91 -3.06 7.98 -12.78
N MET A 92 -3.22 6.95 -13.62
CA MET A 92 -2.22 6.58 -14.62
C MET A 92 -2.01 7.65 -15.70
N ASN A 93 -2.99 8.52 -15.92
CA ASN A 93 -2.93 9.61 -16.91
C ASN A 93 -2.74 11.00 -16.28
N SER A 94 -2.57 11.09 -14.95
CA SER A 94 -2.37 12.35 -14.23
C SER A 94 -1.17 13.11 -14.80
N LYS A 95 -1.29 14.44 -14.85
CA LYS A 95 -0.22 15.34 -15.30
C LYS A 95 0.39 16.12 -14.13
N GLU A 96 0.07 15.73 -12.90
CA GLU A 96 0.66 16.29 -11.69
C GLU A 96 2.19 16.13 -11.73
N ASN A 97 2.91 17.25 -11.70
CA ASN A 97 4.35 17.27 -11.58
C ASN A 97 4.75 17.98 -10.29
N LEU A 98 5.36 17.24 -9.36
CA LEU A 98 5.83 17.76 -8.08
C LEU A 98 7.27 18.26 -8.13
N VAL A 99 8.00 17.98 -9.20
CA VAL A 99 9.43 18.28 -9.34
C VAL A 99 9.68 19.01 -10.66
N PRO A 100 10.10 20.29 -10.64
CA PRO A 100 10.38 21.03 -11.87
C PRO A 100 11.49 20.37 -12.71
N ASP A 101 11.37 20.42 -14.04
CA ASP A 101 12.32 19.75 -14.95
C ASP A 101 13.76 20.29 -14.85
N ASN A 102 13.93 21.58 -14.55
CA ASN A 102 15.23 22.25 -14.45
C ASN A 102 15.58 22.55 -12.99
N LEU A 103 15.93 21.49 -12.24
CA LEU A 103 16.40 21.62 -10.88
C LEU A 103 17.89 22.02 -10.84
N SER A 104 18.18 23.05 -10.07
CA SER A 104 19.53 23.52 -9.75
C SER A 104 19.67 23.63 -8.23
N TRP A 105 20.89 23.81 -7.75
CA TRP A 105 21.14 24.02 -6.31
C TRP A 105 20.43 25.27 -5.76
N ASP A 106 20.15 26.25 -6.62
CA ASP A 106 19.44 27.49 -6.26
C ASP A 106 17.92 27.39 -6.45
N SER A 107 17.39 26.23 -6.88
CA SER A 107 15.97 26.04 -7.11
C SER A 107 15.18 26.13 -5.80
N LYS A 108 14.14 26.97 -5.79
CA LYS A 108 13.21 27.04 -4.66
C LYS A 108 12.34 25.79 -4.60
N ALA A 109 12.08 25.32 -3.38
CA ALA A 109 11.14 24.23 -3.17
C ALA A 109 9.73 24.61 -3.70
N PRO A 110 8.96 23.65 -4.25
CA PRO A 110 7.60 23.88 -4.73
C PRO A 110 6.64 24.39 -3.64
N THR A 111 6.91 24.03 -2.39
CA THR A 111 6.20 24.52 -1.21
C THR A 111 7.16 25.32 -0.34
N LEU A 112 6.74 26.53 0.03
CA LEU A 112 7.47 27.44 0.90
C LEU A 112 6.66 27.71 2.16
N PRO A 113 7.31 27.96 3.30
CA PRO A 113 6.62 28.36 4.52
C PRO A 113 6.05 29.78 4.38
N ASP A 114 5.05 30.10 5.21
CA ASP A 114 4.57 31.46 5.38
C ASP A 114 5.53 32.31 6.23
N SER A 115 5.16 33.58 6.49
CA SER A 115 5.95 34.51 7.28
C SER A 115 6.21 34.05 8.73
N ASN A 116 5.41 33.12 9.23
CA ASN A 116 5.53 32.55 10.57
C ASN A 116 6.26 31.19 10.55
N GLY A 117 6.77 30.75 9.39
CA GLY A 117 7.47 29.48 9.24
C GLY A 117 6.55 28.27 9.00
N ASN A 118 5.24 28.46 8.85
CA ASN A 118 4.30 27.34 8.71
C ASN A 118 4.11 26.93 7.25
N TYR A 119 4.02 25.62 7.01
CA TYR A 119 3.67 25.07 5.70
C TYR A 119 2.15 24.90 5.57
N LYS A 120 1.64 25.04 4.35
CA LYS A 120 0.24 24.76 4.04
C LYS A 120 -0.07 23.29 4.34
N ILE A 121 -1.00 23.07 5.25
CA ILE A 121 -1.49 21.73 5.58
C ILE A 121 -2.49 21.31 4.49
N PRO A 122 -2.38 20.09 3.94
CA PRO A 122 -3.35 19.59 2.97
C PRO A 122 -4.73 19.49 3.63
N VAL A 123 -5.71 20.15 3.01
CA VAL A 123 -7.11 20.12 3.45
C VAL A 123 -7.92 19.34 2.41
N PRO A 124 -8.69 18.32 2.82
CA PRO A 124 -9.56 17.58 1.92
C PRO A 124 -10.49 18.50 1.11
N GLY A 125 -10.60 18.26 -0.19
CA GLY A 125 -11.45 19.04 -1.08
C GLY A 125 -10.84 20.34 -1.62
N LYS A 126 -9.67 20.78 -1.11
CA LYS A 126 -9.02 22.01 -1.61
C LYS A 126 -8.07 21.78 -2.78
N THR A 127 -7.44 20.62 -2.85
CA THR A 127 -6.47 20.31 -3.92
C THR A 127 -7.23 19.95 -5.20
N LYS A 128 -6.75 20.42 -6.36
CA LYS A 128 -7.31 20.01 -7.65
C LYS A 128 -6.59 18.76 -8.14
N PHE A 129 -7.32 17.83 -8.74
CA PHE A 129 -6.73 16.72 -9.48
C PHE A 129 -6.34 17.21 -10.87
N ILE A 130 -5.12 16.93 -11.32
CA ILE A 130 -4.54 17.39 -12.59
C ILE A 130 -3.97 16.19 -13.37
#